data_AF-A0A7Z8D3G9-F1
#
_entry.id   AF-A0A7Z8D3G9-F1
#
_cell.length_a   1.000
_cell.length_b   1.000
_cell.length_c   1.000
_cell.angle_alpha   90.00
_cell.angle_beta   90.00
_cell.angle_gamma   90.00
#
_symmetry.space_group_name_H-M   'P 1'
#
loop_
_entity.id
_entity.type
_entity.pdbx_description
1 polymer ?
#
loop_
_entity_poly.entity_id
_entity_poly.type
_entity_poly.pdbx_seq_one_letter_code
_entity_poly.pdbx_strand_id
1 'polypeptide(L)'
;MVEKIYDKFLIETAQRIDIRYYLIKVHEKNYVIDYSNPRDIKSYFPGLFKETTSQWKIYDVTDIKEDIKIKKSFFHRIQYNVQTKIAWVSIIFILVLLNGMLFPEFMNFMYLTYTPQIFQHWKLVLFLIIMGYFLGVLLLICTKQSRLPLNEAESFILKQIKKEKRNTKWYLGWLDRLPNSIRWIISVFFVIPFFVALGIGRPQSSNYVQLLFLGVIPLYSLLFSSFINFKPIENEWKYQIIKSEEN
;
A
#
# COMPACT_ATOMS: atom_id res chain seq x y z
N MET A 1 1.58 26.92 20.53
CA MET A 1 1.88 27.77 19.36
C MET A 1 2.92 26.99 18.58
N VAL A 2 2.52 26.34 17.47
CA VAL A 2 3.34 25.32 16.82
C VAL A 2 4.62 25.92 16.24
N GLU A 3 5.75 25.64 16.87
CA GLU A 3 7.06 26.11 16.44
C GLU A 3 7.53 25.33 15.20
N LYS A 4 7.68 26.05 14.09
CA LYS A 4 8.16 25.48 12.82
C LYS A 4 9.67 25.47 12.85
N ILE A 5 10.28 24.29 12.83
CA ILE A 5 11.74 24.17 12.87
C ILE A 5 12.30 24.21 11.44
N TYR A 6 11.60 23.63 10.44
CA TYR A 6 12.10 23.58 9.06
C TYR A 6 10.99 23.42 8.02
N ASP A 7 11.13 24.11 6.88
CA ASP A 7 10.01 24.31 5.96
C ASP A 7 10.02 23.46 4.68
N LYS A 8 11.13 22.86 4.22
CA LYS A 8 11.13 22.07 2.95
C LYS A 8 12.25 21.02 2.89
N PHE A 9 11.95 19.77 3.25
CA PHE A 9 12.89 18.66 3.14
C PHE A 9 12.49 17.59 2.13
N LEU A 10 13.49 16.88 1.62
CA LEU A 10 13.32 15.64 0.87
C LEU A 10 13.79 14.47 1.72
N ILE A 11 13.12 13.33 1.59
CA ILE A 11 13.60 12.08 2.17
C ILE A 11 14.69 11.55 1.24
N GLU A 12 15.92 11.50 1.72
CA GLU A 12 17.09 11.06 0.94
C GLU A 12 17.09 9.55 0.76
N THR A 13 16.83 8.82 1.85
CA THR A 13 16.81 7.35 1.87
C THR A 13 15.72 6.86 2.80
N ALA A 14 15.16 5.68 2.52
CA ALA A 14 14.25 4.98 3.40
C ALA A 14 14.55 3.48 3.38
N GLN A 15 14.73 2.90 4.55
CA GLN A 15 14.99 1.49 4.74
C GLN A 15 13.93 0.90 5.68
N ARG A 16 13.33 -0.21 5.28
CA ARG A 16 12.30 -0.86 6.08
C ARG A 16 12.92 -1.58 7.28
N ILE A 17 12.47 -1.23 8.48
CA ILE A 17 12.85 -1.92 9.73
C ILE A 17 11.92 -3.12 9.92
N ASP A 18 10.61 -2.87 9.96
CA ASP A 18 9.58 -3.91 10.11
C ASP A 18 8.31 -3.52 9.36
N ILE A 19 7.16 -4.10 9.73
CA ILE A 19 5.93 -3.82 9.02
C ILE A 19 5.44 -2.38 9.19
N ARG A 20 5.75 -1.76 10.34
CA ARG A 20 5.24 -0.47 10.83
C ARG A 20 6.25 0.65 10.62
N TYR A 21 7.53 0.36 10.86
CA TYR A 21 8.60 1.36 10.95
C TYR A 21 9.53 1.34 9.74
N TYR A 22 9.93 2.54 9.32
CA TYR A 22 11.02 2.76 8.38
C TYR A 22 12.09 3.64 9.03
N LEU A 23 13.35 3.39 8.69
CA LEU A 23 14.45 4.31 8.95
C LEU A 23 14.58 5.24 7.75
N ILE A 24 14.43 6.54 7.96
CA ILE A 24 14.56 7.56 6.92
C ILE A 24 15.72 8.49 7.21
N LYS A 25 16.36 9.00 6.16
CA LYS A 25 17.36 10.07 6.28
C LYS A 25 16.80 11.35 5.70
N VAL A 26 16.85 12.43 6.49
CA VAL A 26 16.35 13.75 6.11
C VAL A 26 17.35 14.80 6.57
N HIS A 27 18.02 15.47 5.62
CA HIS A 27 18.97 16.54 5.89
C HIS A 27 20.07 16.12 6.89
N GLU A 28 20.78 15.04 6.52
CA GLU A 28 21.87 14.42 7.31
C GLU A 28 21.47 13.75 8.64
N LYS A 29 20.27 14.03 9.15
CA LYS A 29 19.71 13.37 10.34
C LYS A 29 18.97 12.08 9.99
N ASN A 30 18.99 11.13 10.91
CA ASN A 30 18.30 9.85 10.77
C ASN A 30 17.08 9.83 11.67
N TYR A 31 15.93 9.46 11.10
CA TYR A 31 14.68 9.37 11.83
C TYR A 31 14.04 8.00 11.67
N VAL A 32 13.38 7.50 12.70
CA VAL A 32 12.43 6.39 12.57
C VAL A 32 11.05 6.99 12.31
N ILE A 33 10.39 6.59 11.23
CA ILE A 33 9.01 6.96 10.91
C ILE A 33 8.05 5.84 11.30
N ASP A 34 7.01 6.19 12.05
CA ASP A 34 5.85 5.32 12.31
C ASP A 34 4.86 5.47 11.15
N TYR A 35 4.86 4.50 10.23
CA TYR A 35 4.21 4.63 8.94
C TYR A 35 2.91 3.80 8.83
N SER A 36 2.95 2.51 9.17
CA SER A 36 1.81 1.60 8.96
C SER A 36 1.62 0.62 10.11
N ASN A 37 1.02 1.10 11.20
CA ASN A 37 0.73 0.28 12.36
C ASN A 37 -0.43 -0.71 12.10
N PRO A 38 -0.21 -2.04 12.09
CA PRO A 38 -1.27 -3.03 11.89
C PRO A 38 -2.35 -3.02 12.98
N ARG A 39 -2.04 -2.47 14.16
CA ARG A 39 -3.03 -2.38 15.25
C ARG A 39 -3.89 -1.12 15.14
N ASP A 40 -3.51 -0.18 14.30
CA ASP A 40 -4.31 1.02 14.03
C ASP A 40 -5.23 0.76 12.85
N ILE A 41 -6.55 0.84 13.09
CA ILE A 41 -7.57 0.69 12.06
C ILE A 41 -7.39 1.70 10.92
N LYS A 42 -6.85 2.90 11.22
CA LYS A 42 -6.61 3.94 10.23
C LYS A 42 -5.65 3.49 9.11
N SER A 43 -4.72 2.59 9.41
CA SER A 43 -3.75 2.03 8.45
C SER A 43 -4.39 1.22 7.32
N TYR A 44 -5.59 0.69 7.54
CA TYR A 44 -6.35 -0.12 6.56
C TYR A 44 -7.30 0.73 5.70
N PHE A 45 -7.59 1.96 6.14
CA PHE A 45 -8.50 2.88 5.45
C PHE A 45 -7.83 4.25 5.19
N PRO A 46 -6.66 4.31 4.52
CA PRO A 46 -5.87 5.53 4.46
C PRO A 46 -6.57 6.71 3.77
N GLY A 47 -7.55 6.46 2.89
CA GLY A 47 -8.31 7.54 2.25
C GLY A 47 -9.42 8.15 3.11
N LEU A 48 -9.83 7.50 4.21
CA LEU A 48 -10.72 8.09 5.22
C LEU A 48 -9.95 9.02 6.17
N PHE A 49 -8.73 8.64 6.53
CA PHE A 49 -7.90 9.33 7.51
C PHE A 49 -6.74 10.06 6.86
N LYS A 50 -6.94 11.34 6.50
CA LYS A 50 -5.92 12.17 5.82
C LYS A 50 -4.57 12.18 6.54
N GLU A 51 -4.57 12.12 7.87
CA GLU A 51 -3.38 12.01 8.72
C GLU A 51 -2.47 10.88 8.23
N THR A 52 -2.99 9.68 8.05
CA THR A 52 -2.20 8.49 7.62
C THR A 52 -1.51 8.63 6.26
N THR A 53 -1.96 9.57 5.43
CA THR A 53 -1.40 9.80 4.08
C THR A 53 -0.53 11.03 3.95
N SER A 54 -0.54 11.91 4.95
CA SER A 54 0.10 13.24 4.85
C SER A 54 0.85 13.67 6.11
N GLN A 55 0.71 12.95 7.22
CA GLN A 55 1.33 13.25 8.50
C GLN A 55 1.77 11.96 9.18
N TRP A 56 3.03 11.90 9.58
CA TRP A 56 3.57 10.74 10.28
C TRP A 56 4.37 11.18 11.48
N LYS A 57 4.33 10.38 12.55
CA LYS A 57 5.20 10.59 13.69
C LYS A 57 6.60 10.08 13.35
N ILE A 58 7.61 10.90 13.59
CA ILE A 58 9.02 10.56 13.42
C ILE A 58 9.77 10.76 14.73
N TYR A 59 10.85 10.00 14.92
CA TYR A 59 11.70 10.04 16.10
C TYR A 59 13.13 10.29 15.65
N ASP A 60 13.82 11.31 16.20
CA ASP A 60 15.24 11.55 15.89
C ASP A 60 16.06 10.45 16.54
N VAL A 61 16.73 9.66 15.70
CA VAL A 61 17.54 8.50 16.11
C VAL A 61 18.97 8.65 15.62
N THR A 62 19.40 9.89 15.33
CA THR A 62 20.72 10.15 14.76
C THR A 62 21.82 9.56 15.63
N ASP A 63 21.71 9.68 16.95
CA ASP A 63 22.71 9.23 17.92
C ASP A 63 22.64 7.72 18.23
N ILE A 64 21.46 7.11 18.09
CA ILE A 64 21.20 5.69 18.42
C ILE A 64 20.99 4.82 17.18
N LYS A 65 21.38 5.32 16.00
CA LYS A 65 21.15 4.64 14.72
C LYS A 65 21.76 3.24 14.70
N GLU A 66 22.93 3.07 15.30
CA GLU A 66 23.66 1.79 15.32
C GLU A 66 22.95 0.71 16.14
N ASP A 67 22.16 1.11 17.13
CA ASP A 67 21.34 0.21 17.95
C ASP A 67 20.09 -0.30 17.21
N ILE A 68 19.69 0.39 16.13
CA ILE A 68 18.57 0.00 15.28
C ILE A 68 19.01 -1.15 14.37
N LYS A 69 18.85 -2.37 14.87
CA LYS A 69 19.07 -3.59 14.09
C LYS A 69 18.01 -3.71 12.99
N ILE A 70 18.37 -3.35 11.76
CA ILE A 70 17.58 -3.63 10.56
C ILE A 70 17.65 -5.14 10.29
N LYS A 71 16.78 -5.91 10.94
CA LYS A 71 16.63 -7.33 10.62
C LYS A 71 15.99 -7.43 9.23
N LYS A 72 16.53 -8.31 8.39
CA LYS A 72 15.88 -8.74 7.14
C LYS A 72 14.61 -9.53 7.48
N SER A 73 13.54 -8.84 7.83
CA SER A 73 12.24 -9.44 8.08
C SER A 73 11.68 -10.05 6.79
N PHE A 74 10.73 -10.97 6.92
CA PHE A 74 9.99 -11.52 5.78
C PHE A 74 9.41 -10.40 4.90
N PHE A 75 8.87 -9.34 5.51
CA PHE A 75 8.33 -8.18 4.82
C PHE A 75 9.41 -7.30 4.17
N HIS A 76 10.59 -7.19 4.76
CA HIS A 76 11.72 -6.53 4.10
C HIS A 76 12.11 -7.27 2.81
N ARG A 77 12.16 -8.61 2.83
CA ARG A 77 12.40 -9.44 1.64
C ARG A 77 11.27 -9.32 0.62
N ILE A 78 10.01 -9.30 1.07
CA ILE A 78 8.86 -9.08 0.19
C ILE A 78 8.93 -7.71 -0.46
N GLN A 79 9.10 -6.62 0.29
CA GLN A 79 9.17 -5.28 -0.29
C GLN A 79 10.32 -5.17 -1.28
N TYR A 80 11.51 -5.64 -0.91
CA TYR A 80 12.65 -5.64 -1.83
C TYR A 80 12.35 -6.43 -3.10
N ASN A 81 11.77 -7.64 -2.98
CA ASN A 81 11.39 -8.45 -4.12
C ASN A 81 10.26 -7.81 -4.95
N VAL A 82 9.27 -7.17 -4.33
CA VAL A 82 8.15 -6.52 -5.03
C VAL A 82 8.65 -5.29 -5.78
N GLN A 83 9.46 -4.45 -5.15
CA GLN A 83 10.02 -3.25 -5.80
C GLN A 83 11.00 -3.61 -6.92
N THR A 84 11.86 -4.63 -6.73
CA THR A 84 12.83 -5.06 -7.76
C THR A 84 12.21 -5.94 -8.85
N LYS A 85 11.11 -6.65 -8.56
CA LYS A 85 10.46 -7.60 -9.48
C LYS A 85 9.06 -7.18 -9.90
N ILE A 86 8.66 -5.92 -9.71
CA ILE A 86 7.39 -5.39 -10.22
C ILE A 86 7.30 -5.58 -11.74
N ALA A 87 8.44 -5.45 -12.44
CA ALA A 87 8.57 -5.77 -13.85
C ALA A 87 8.19 -7.23 -14.16
N TRP A 88 8.65 -8.19 -13.35
CA TRP A 88 8.33 -9.60 -13.52
C TRP A 88 6.86 -9.93 -13.26
N VAL A 89 6.26 -9.35 -12.21
CA VAL A 89 4.81 -9.51 -11.96
C VAL A 89 3.99 -8.96 -13.12
N SER A 90 4.41 -7.81 -13.66
CA SER A 90 3.77 -7.18 -14.83
C SER A 90 3.95 -8.03 -16.09
N ILE A 91 5.15 -8.59 -16.30
CA ILE A 91 5.44 -9.51 -17.41
C ILE A 91 4.58 -10.78 -17.30
N ILE A 92 4.48 -11.40 -16.13
CA ILE A 92 3.63 -12.58 -15.92
C ILE A 92 2.17 -12.25 -16.23
N PHE A 93 1.67 -11.09 -15.77
CA PHE A 93 0.31 -10.64 -16.08
C PHE A 93 0.09 -10.48 -17.59
N ILE A 94 1.03 -9.85 -18.30
CA ILE A 94 0.97 -9.70 -19.76
C ILE A 94 1.00 -11.07 -20.44
N LEU A 95 1.86 -11.99 -20.01
CA LEU A 95 1.94 -13.34 -20.56
C LEU A 95 0.64 -14.12 -20.37
N VAL A 96 -0.03 -13.98 -19.22
CA VAL A 96 -1.35 -14.58 -18.97
C VAL A 96 -2.41 -14.00 -19.91
N LEU A 97 -2.40 -12.68 -20.15
CA LEU A 97 -3.30 -12.05 -21.12
C LEU A 97 -3.02 -12.53 -22.55
N LEU A 98 -1.75 -12.57 -22.96
CA LEU A 98 -1.34 -13.05 -24.29
C LEU A 98 -1.70 -14.52 -24.50
N ASN A 99 -1.51 -15.37 -23.49
CA ASN A 99 -1.98 -16.76 -23.51
C ASN A 99 -3.50 -16.81 -23.75
N GLY A 100 -4.23 -15.96 -23.02
CA GLY A 100 -5.67 -15.78 -23.19
C GLY A 100 -6.13 -15.43 -24.59
N MET A 101 -5.37 -14.59 -25.30
CA MET A 101 -5.75 -14.04 -26.61
C MET A 101 -5.24 -14.87 -27.79
N LEU A 102 -4.07 -15.50 -27.67
CA LEU A 102 -3.35 -16.09 -28.80
C LEU A 102 -3.35 -17.62 -28.81
N PHE A 103 -3.59 -18.26 -27.67
CA PHE A 103 -3.47 -19.72 -27.57
C PHE A 103 -4.82 -20.40 -27.80
N PRO A 104 -4.83 -21.57 -28.47
CA PRO A 104 -6.02 -22.39 -28.62
C PRO A 104 -6.51 -22.90 -27.26
N GLU A 105 -7.79 -23.26 -27.18
CA GLU A 105 -8.48 -23.59 -25.93
C GLU A 105 -7.74 -24.61 -25.05
N PHE A 106 -7.17 -25.65 -25.66
CA PHE A 106 -6.46 -26.71 -24.93
C PHE A 106 -5.13 -26.27 -24.27
N MET A 107 -4.57 -25.11 -24.65
CA MET A 107 -3.37 -24.53 -24.02
C MET A 107 -3.65 -23.19 -23.32
N ASN A 108 -4.92 -22.77 -23.30
CA ASN A 108 -5.30 -21.47 -22.76
C ASN A 108 -5.74 -21.63 -21.30
N PHE A 109 -5.03 -20.98 -20.39
CA PHE A 109 -5.27 -21.13 -18.95
C PHE A 109 -6.67 -20.70 -18.53
N MET A 110 -7.29 -19.75 -19.23
CA MET A 110 -8.67 -19.34 -18.94
C MET A 110 -9.68 -20.44 -19.28
N TYR A 111 -9.46 -21.19 -20.37
CA TYR A 111 -10.31 -22.33 -20.73
C TYR A 111 -10.03 -23.55 -19.85
N LEU A 112 -8.76 -23.82 -19.54
CA LEU A 112 -8.37 -24.94 -18.66
C LEU A 112 -8.89 -24.79 -17.23
N THR A 113 -9.07 -23.56 -16.77
CA THR A 113 -9.60 -23.25 -15.43
C THR A 113 -11.04 -22.73 -15.46
N TYR A 114 -11.74 -22.91 -16.58
CA TYR A 114 -13.12 -22.50 -16.73
C TYR A 114 -14.02 -23.30 -15.79
N THR A 115 -14.87 -22.59 -15.06
CA THR A 115 -15.96 -23.21 -14.32
C THR A 115 -17.11 -22.22 -14.12
N PRO A 116 -18.34 -22.57 -14.50
CA PRO A 116 -19.51 -21.72 -14.26
C PRO A 116 -19.84 -21.59 -12.76
N GLN A 117 -19.29 -22.48 -11.93
CA GLN A 117 -19.55 -22.53 -10.48
C GLN A 117 -19.12 -21.24 -9.77
N ILE A 118 -18.06 -20.56 -10.25
CA ILE A 118 -17.62 -19.27 -9.70
C ILE A 118 -18.74 -18.24 -9.79
N PHE A 119 -19.40 -18.15 -10.95
CA PHE A 119 -20.53 -17.23 -11.14
C PHE A 119 -21.78 -17.69 -10.39
N GLN A 120 -22.12 -18.99 -10.46
CA GLN A 120 -23.30 -19.54 -9.77
C GLN A 120 -23.23 -19.32 -8.25
N HIS A 121 -22.04 -19.44 -7.67
CA HIS A 121 -21.77 -19.26 -6.25
C HIS A 121 -21.02 -17.94 -5.96
N TRP A 122 -21.26 -16.89 -6.74
CA TRP A 122 -20.56 -15.61 -6.61
C TRP A 122 -20.61 -15.01 -5.20
N LYS A 123 -21.72 -15.24 -4.45
CA LYS A 123 -21.86 -14.82 -3.06
C LYS A 123 -20.84 -15.51 -2.14
N LEU A 124 -20.61 -16.80 -2.34
CA LEU A 124 -19.62 -17.58 -1.60
C LEU A 124 -18.21 -17.13 -1.97
N VAL A 125 -17.95 -16.88 -3.26
CA VAL A 125 -16.66 -16.32 -3.71
C VAL A 125 -16.39 -14.97 -3.03
N LEU A 126 -17.38 -14.07 -3.00
CA LEU A 126 -17.28 -12.78 -2.33
C LEU A 126 -17.06 -12.94 -0.82
N PHE A 127 -17.77 -13.87 -0.18
CA PHE A 127 -17.56 -14.20 1.23
C PHE A 127 -16.12 -14.68 1.50
N LEU A 128 -15.57 -15.57 0.66
CA LEU A 128 -14.18 -16.05 0.78
C LEU A 128 -13.15 -14.93 0.59
N ILE A 129 -13.40 -14.00 -0.33
CA ILE A 129 -12.55 -12.81 -0.52
C ILE A 129 -12.58 -11.93 0.75
N ILE A 130 -13.74 -11.68 1.34
CA ILE A 130 -13.85 -10.90 2.57
C ILE A 130 -13.17 -11.62 3.74
N MET A 131 -13.37 -12.94 3.86
CA MET A 131 -12.74 -13.75 4.89
C MET A 131 -11.21 -13.74 4.75
N GLY A 132 -10.69 -13.84 3.52
CA GLY A 132 -9.26 -13.75 3.24
C GLY A 132 -8.67 -12.38 3.62
N TYR A 133 -9.42 -11.29 3.41
CA TYR A 133 -9.01 -9.97 3.90
C TYR A 133 -8.85 -9.95 5.43
N PHE A 134 -9.86 -10.40 6.18
CA PHE A 134 -9.78 -10.43 7.64
C PHE A 134 -8.66 -11.35 8.16
N LEU A 135 -8.45 -12.49 7.50
CA LEU A 135 -7.33 -13.37 7.81
C LEU A 135 -5.99 -12.64 7.58
N GLY A 136 -5.85 -11.91 6.48
CA GLY A 136 -4.68 -11.07 6.20
C GLY A 136 -4.46 -10.00 7.27
N VAL A 137 -5.51 -9.29 7.69
CA VAL A 137 -5.46 -8.30 8.78
C VAL A 137 -4.97 -8.95 10.08
N LEU A 138 -5.55 -10.10 10.46
CA LEU A 138 -5.17 -10.83 11.66
C LEU A 138 -3.71 -11.28 11.61
N LEU A 139 -3.26 -11.81 10.47
CA LEU A 139 -1.86 -12.17 10.25
C LEU A 139 -0.94 -10.96 10.46
N LEU A 140 -1.28 -9.79 9.90
CA LEU A 140 -0.50 -8.56 10.10
C LEU A 140 -0.43 -8.15 11.57
N ILE A 141 -1.54 -8.22 12.32
CA ILE A 141 -1.58 -7.90 13.75
C ILE A 141 -0.71 -8.86 14.58
N CYS A 142 -0.73 -10.15 14.22
CA CYS A 142 0.04 -11.19 14.88
C CYS A 142 1.54 -11.16 14.54
N THR A 143 1.96 -10.41 13.51
CA THR A 143 3.39 -10.29 13.19
C THR A 143 4.15 -9.62 14.33
N LYS A 144 5.30 -10.21 14.70
CA LYS A 144 6.18 -9.63 15.73
C LYS A 144 6.72 -8.30 15.23
N GLN A 145 6.39 -7.22 15.95
CA GLN A 145 6.95 -5.89 15.74
C GLN A 145 8.32 -5.76 16.41
N SER A 146 9.19 -4.96 15.81
CA SER A 146 10.49 -4.62 16.38
C SER A 146 10.30 -3.77 17.62
N ARG A 147 11.00 -4.13 18.71
CA ARG A 147 11.11 -3.28 19.90
C ARG A 147 12.22 -2.28 19.62
N LEU A 148 11.84 -1.02 19.41
CA LEU A 148 12.77 0.09 19.18
C LEU A 148 12.83 0.96 20.43
N PRO A 149 14.02 1.43 20.85
CA PRO A 149 14.18 2.34 21.99
C PRO A 149 13.73 3.76 21.62
N LEU A 150 12.45 3.94 21.29
CA LEU A 150 11.89 5.22 20.84
C LEU A 150 11.49 6.15 22.00
N ASN A 151 11.45 5.62 23.23
CA ASN A 151 11.02 6.40 24.40
C ASN A 151 12.01 7.49 24.80
N GLU A 152 13.28 7.33 24.41
CA GLU A 152 14.38 8.26 24.71
C GLU A 152 14.60 9.27 23.57
N ALA A 153 13.96 9.06 22.42
CA ALA A 153 14.15 9.86 21.22
C ALA A 153 13.13 11.01 21.14
N GLU A 154 13.61 12.20 20.77
CA GLU A 154 12.73 13.35 20.51
C GLU A 154 11.75 13.03 19.36
N SER A 155 10.47 13.32 19.57
CA SER A 155 9.43 13.02 18.60
C SER A 155 8.92 14.27 17.87
N PHE A 156 8.74 14.13 16.56
CA PHE A 156 8.29 15.18 15.66
C PHE A 156 7.18 14.65 14.74
N ILE A 157 6.49 15.57 14.08
CA ILE A 157 5.51 15.27 13.04
C ILE A 157 6.13 15.62 11.68
N LEU A 158 6.29 14.62 10.83
CA LEU A 158 6.61 14.79 9.42
C LEU A 158 5.33 15.05 8.64
N LYS A 159 5.12 16.28 8.20
CA LYS A 159 3.95 16.69 7.43
C LYS A 159 4.32 16.90 5.97
N GLN A 160 3.57 16.27 5.07
CA GLN A 160 3.71 16.49 3.64
C GLN A 160 3.24 17.90 3.28
N ILE A 161 4.06 18.62 2.53
CA ILE A 161 3.72 19.91 1.92
C ILE A 161 3.15 19.61 0.54
N LYS A 162 1.94 20.10 0.26
CA LYS A 162 1.30 19.91 -1.04
C LYS A 162 2.25 20.38 -2.14
N LYS A 163 2.59 19.49 -3.06
CA LYS A 163 3.29 19.82 -4.31
C LYS A 163 2.39 20.76 -5.11
N GLU A 164 2.95 21.86 -5.61
CA GLU A 164 2.31 22.62 -6.68
C GLU A 164 2.10 21.69 -7.89
N LYS A 165 0.93 21.78 -8.52
CA LYS A 165 0.40 20.79 -9.46
C LYS A 165 1.41 20.45 -10.57
N ARG A 166 1.92 19.23 -10.58
CA ARG A 166 2.56 18.62 -11.76
C ARG A 166 1.44 18.21 -12.72
N ASN A 167 1.50 18.70 -13.96
CA ASN A 167 0.59 18.43 -15.09
C ASN A 167 -0.25 17.15 -14.93
N THR A 168 -1.45 17.26 -14.36
CA THR A 168 -2.40 16.15 -14.31
C THR A 168 -2.89 15.89 -15.73
N LYS A 169 -2.80 14.65 -16.20
CA LYS A 169 -3.38 14.25 -17.49
C LYS A 169 -4.85 14.68 -17.52
N TRP A 170 -5.25 15.43 -18.56
CA TRP A 170 -6.54 16.14 -18.66
C TRP A 170 -7.76 15.29 -18.31
N TYR A 171 -7.76 14.00 -18.66
CA TYR A 171 -8.87 13.08 -18.44
C TYR A 171 -9.11 12.67 -16.97
N LEU A 172 -8.16 12.89 -16.06
CA LEU A 172 -8.30 12.63 -14.61
C LEU A 172 -8.45 13.89 -13.76
N GLY A 173 -8.41 15.08 -14.38
CA GLY A 173 -8.41 16.37 -13.69
C GLY A 173 -9.71 16.71 -12.94
N TRP A 174 -10.80 15.99 -13.20
CA TRP A 174 -12.04 16.11 -12.42
C TRP A 174 -11.95 15.33 -11.11
N LEU A 175 -11.30 14.16 -11.11
CA LEU A 175 -11.14 13.31 -9.94
C LEU A 175 -10.21 13.97 -8.92
N ASP A 176 -9.13 14.60 -9.37
CA ASP A 176 -8.15 15.29 -8.53
C ASP A 176 -8.67 16.55 -7.84
N ARG A 177 -9.79 17.12 -8.32
CA ARG A 177 -10.48 18.23 -7.66
C ARG A 177 -11.31 17.78 -6.46
N LEU A 178 -11.58 16.48 -6.33
CA LEU A 178 -12.39 15.96 -5.25
C LEU A 178 -11.57 15.79 -3.95
N PRO A 179 -12.17 16.09 -2.78
CA PRO A 179 -11.62 15.71 -1.49
C PRO A 179 -11.17 14.23 -1.46
N ASN A 180 -10.06 13.94 -0.78
CA ASN A 180 -9.52 12.57 -0.66
C ASN A 180 -10.58 11.56 -0.20
N SER A 181 -11.44 11.96 0.75
CA SER A 181 -12.52 11.11 1.27
C SER A 181 -13.53 10.72 0.18
N ILE A 182 -13.89 11.64 -0.72
CA ILE A 182 -14.81 11.37 -1.83
C ILE A 182 -14.14 10.48 -2.87
N ARG A 183 -12.88 10.74 -3.22
CA ARG A 183 -12.11 9.84 -4.11
C ARG A 183 -12.03 8.42 -3.56
N TRP A 184 -11.86 8.31 -2.24
CA TRP A 184 -11.80 7.02 -1.56
C TRP A 184 -13.16 6.31 -1.57
N ILE A 185 -14.26 7.01 -1.28
CA ILE A 185 -15.62 6.48 -1.42
C ILE A 185 -15.86 5.98 -2.85
N ILE A 186 -15.53 6.77 -3.87
CA ILE A 186 -15.67 6.34 -5.28
C ILE A 186 -14.84 5.08 -5.54
N SER A 187 -13.62 5.01 -5.00
CA SER A 187 -12.77 3.83 -5.15
C SER A 187 -13.37 2.59 -4.48
N VAL A 188 -13.95 2.74 -3.30
CA VAL A 188 -14.57 1.63 -2.54
C VAL A 188 -15.88 1.17 -3.16
N PHE A 189 -16.70 2.08 -3.70
CA PHE A 189 -18.02 1.74 -4.25
C PHE A 189 -18.01 1.42 -5.75
N PHE A 190 -17.00 1.87 -6.50
CA PHE A 190 -16.93 1.64 -7.94
C PHE A 190 -15.71 0.82 -8.34
N VAL A 191 -14.50 1.18 -7.89
CA VAL A 191 -13.27 0.49 -8.35
C VAL A 191 -13.17 -0.92 -7.77
N ILE A 192 -13.37 -1.08 -6.47
CA ILE A 192 -13.32 -2.40 -5.81
C ILE A 192 -14.40 -3.35 -6.37
N PRO A 193 -15.69 -2.96 -6.42
CA PRO A 193 -16.73 -3.81 -6.99
C PRO A 193 -16.51 -4.10 -8.47
N PHE A 194 -15.96 -3.16 -9.23
CA PHE A 194 -15.61 -3.38 -10.63
C PHE A 194 -14.58 -4.50 -10.80
N PHE A 195 -13.47 -4.47 -10.05
CA PHE A 195 -12.46 -5.53 -10.11
C PHE A 195 -13.01 -6.88 -9.62
N VAL A 196 -13.81 -6.89 -8.55
CA VAL A 196 -14.45 -8.12 -8.06
C VAL A 196 -15.42 -8.69 -9.10
N ALA A 197 -16.24 -7.86 -9.73
CA ALA A 197 -17.16 -8.28 -10.79
C ALA A 197 -16.41 -8.78 -12.03
N LEU A 198 -15.32 -8.10 -12.42
CA LEU A 198 -14.44 -8.56 -13.48
C LEU A 198 -13.77 -9.89 -13.12
N GLY A 199 -13.38 -10.11 -11.87
CA GLY A 199 -12.80 -11.37 -11.42
C GLY A 199 -13.79 -12.54 -11.43
N ILE A 200 -15.02 -12.30 -10.94
CA ILE A 200 -16.10 -13.30 -10.97
C ILE A 200 -16.48 -13.62 -12.42
N GLY A 201 -16.44 -12.62 -13.30
CA GLY A 201 -16.72 -12.79 -14.72
C GLY A 201 -18.20 -12.99 -15.02
N ARG A 202 -18.49 -13.50 -16.21
CA ARG A 202 -19.84 -13.86 -16.68
C ARG A 202 -20.01 -15.38 -16.68
N PRO A 203 -21.25 -15.91 -16.74
CA PRO A 203 -21.49 -17.35 -16.80
C PRO A 203 -20.66 -18.07 -17.86
N GLN A 204 -20.50 -17.47 -19.04
CA GLN A 204 -19.76 -18.07 -20.16
C GLN A 204 -18.25 -17.85 -20.11
N SER A 205 -17.73 -17.07 -19.15
CA SER A 205 -16.32 -16.67 -19.10
C SER A 205 -15.65 -16.92 -17.76
N SER A 206 -16.39 -17.31 -16.71
CA SER A 206 -15.86 -17.40 -15.36
C SER A 206 -14.80 -18.50 -15.24
N ASN A 207 -13.62 -18.11 -14.80
CA ASN A 207 -12.48 -19.01 -14.65
C ASN A 207 -11.57 -18.55 -13.50
N TYR A 208 -10.79 -19.48 -12.93
CA TYR A 208 -9.96 -19.16 -11.76
C TYR A 208 -8.82 -18.18 -12.06
N VAL A 209 -8.30 -18.17 -13.29
CA VAL A 209 -7.25 -17.22 -13.71
C VAL A 209 -7.78 -15.79 -13.68
N GLN A 210 -8.97 -15.56 -14.25
CA GLN A 210 -9.68 -14.29 -14.21
C GLN A 210 -9.97 -13.87 -12.77
N LEU A 211 -10.47 -14.79 -11.95
CA LEU A 211 -10.75 -14.52 -10.54
C LEU A 211 -9.50 -14.08 -9.77
N LEU A 212 -8.36 -14.75 -9.98
CA LEU A 212 -7.11 -14.44 -9.30
C LEU A 212 -6.50 -13.13 -9.80
N PHE A 213 -6.31 -12.98 -11.10
CA PHE A 213 -5.54 -11.87 -11.69
C PHE A 213 -6.35 -10.59 -11.87
N LEU A 214 -7.67 -10.65 -12.02
CA LEU A 214 -8.54 -9.47 -12.13
C LEU A 214 -9.36 -9.19 -10.87
N GLY A 215 -9.58 -10.18 -10.01
CA GLY A 215 -10.29 -10.02 -8.74
C GLY A 215 -9.35 -9.92 -7.53
N VAL A 216 -8.77 -11.06 -7.14
CA VAL A 216 -8.12 -11.23 -5.83
C VAL A 216 -6.82 -10.43 -5.70
N ILE A 217 -5.87 -10.62 -6.62
CA ILE A 217 -4.56 -9.96 -6.60
C ILE A 217 -4.68 -8.43 -6.61
N PRO A 218 -5.38 -7.80 -7.57
CA PRO A 218 -5.51 -6.35 -7.60
C PRO A 218 -6.22 -5.81 -6.34
N LEU A 219 -7.27 -6.49 -5.88
CA LEU A 219 -8.00 -6.09 -4.67
C LEU A 219 -7.10 -6.06 -3.43
N TYR A 220 -6.39 -7.15 -3.14
CA TYR A 220 -5.52 -7.22 -1.97
C TYR A 220 -4.30 -6.31 -2.10
N SER A 221 -3.76 -6.12 -3.30
CA SER A 221 -2.68 -5.16 -3.51
C SER A 221 -3.08 -3.73 -3.16
N LEU A 222 -4.33 -3.35 -3.45
CA LEU A 222 -4.90 -2.05 -3.07
C LEU A 222 -5.12 -1.95 -1.56
N LEU A 223 -5.79 -2.95 -0.97
CA LEU A 223 -6.16 -2.96 0.45
C LEU A 223 -4.94 -3.00 1.39
N PHE A 224 -3.87 -3.70 1.01
CA PHE A 224 -2.65 -3.81 1.82
C PHE A 224 -1.51 -2.91 1.33
N SER A 225 -1.78 -1.95 0.43
CA SER A 225 -0.73 -1.10 -0.17
C SER A 225 0.10 -0.31 0.84
N SER A 226 -0.50 0.13 1.95
CA SER A 226 0.18 0.83 3.07
C SER A 226 1.20 -0.04 3.81
N PHE A 227 1.04 -1.36 3.78
CA PHE A 227 1.94 -2.32 4.40
C PHE A 227 2.97 -2.88 3.41
N ILE A 228 2.80 -2.69 2.11
CA ILE A 228 3.72 -3.24 1.10
C ILE A 228 4.74 -2.18 0.67
N ASN A 229 4.28 -0.95 0.38
CA ASN A 229 5.11 0.10 -0.22
C ASN A 229 5.18 1.38 0.63
N PHE A 230 6.38 1.96 0.70
CA PHE A 230 6.63 3.25 1.33
C PHE A 230 6.46 4.39 0.31
N LYS A 231 5.22 4.87 0.18
CA LYS A 231 4.84 5.96 -0.74
C LYS A 231 5.61 7.28 -0.55
N PRO A 232 6.07 7.67 0.66
CA PRO A 232 6.75 8.95 0.86
C PRO A 232 8.04 9.14 0.06
N ILE A 233 8.75 8.06 -0.31
CA ILE A 233 9.98 8.17 -1.11
C ILE A 233 9.73 8.25 -2.61
N GLU A 234 8.66 7.60 -3.10
CA GLU A 234 8.43 7.43 -4.54
C GLU A 234 8.01 8.72 -5.25
N ASN A 235 7.50 9.72 -4.51
CA ASN A 235 6.81 10.86 -5.10
C ASN A 235 7.60 12.20 -5.10
N GLU A 236 8.87 12.20 -4.66
CA GLU A 236 9.69 13.43 -4.51
C GLU A 236 8.90 14.56 -3.81
N TRP A 237 8.20 14.21 -2.73
CA TRP A 237 7.41 15.16 -1.98
C TRP A 237 8.30 15.96 -1.05
N LYS A 238 7.95 17.23 -0.85
CA LYS A 238 8.58 18.08 0.16
C LYS A 238 7.84 17.90 1.48
N TYR A 239 8.59 17.81 2.55
CA TYR A 239 8.07 17.60 3.90
C TYR A 239 8.48 18.73 4.84
N GLN A 240 7.65 18.95 5.84
CA GLN A 240 7.86 19.86 6.95
C GLN A 240 8.03 19.03 8.22
N ILE A 241 9.00 19.37 9.06
CA ILE A 241 9.15 18.75 10.39
C ILE A 241 8.61 19.75 11.42
N ILE A 242 7.63 19.29 12.19
CA ILE A 242 6.92 20.07 13.19
C ILE A 242 7.20 19.45 14.56
N LYS A 243 7.57 20.24 15.56
CA LYS A 243 7.74 19.73 16.93
C LYS A 243 6.39 19.24 17.45
N SER A 244 6.33 18.01 17.97
CA SER A 244 5.14 17.54 18.66
C SER A 244 5.05 18.33 19.97
N GLU A 245 4.02 19.17 20.14
CA GLU A 245 3.66 19.63 21.50
C GLU A 245 3.20 18.36 22.24
N GLU A 246 3.81 18.08 23.39
CA GLU A 246 3.47 16.94 24.24
C GLU A 246 1.98 16.97 24.60
N ASN A 247 1.30 15.83 24.39
CA ASN A 247 0.06 15.48 25.08
C ASN A 247 0.37 14.30 26.00
#